data_AF-A0A374I204-F1
#
_entry.id   AF-A0A374I204-F1
#
_cell.length_a   1.000
_cell.length_b   1.000
_cell.length_c   1.000
_cell.angle_alpha   90.00
_cell.angle_beta   90.00
_cell.angle_gamma   90.00
#
_symmetry.space_group_name_H-M   'P 1'
#
loop_
_entity.id
_entity.type
_entity.pdbx_description
1 polymer ?
#
loop_
_entity_poly.entity_id
_entity_poly.type
_entity_poly.pdbx_seq_one_letter_code
_entity_poly.pdbx_strand_id
1 'polypeptide(L)'
;MRFVSIEDARPGMCLAYDLYDSMGRTMVGSGCELTASYINKLNEYGFSGVYIEDEQSKDIYIEATIPEKLRQEGFKCVQENDIDRCAEIAQQIVENLLSRKNVCLDMTDLRSYDDYTYAHSVNVAVLCCVIGMGMGMSERDLNYLVTAALLHDLGKLAIPKEILNKPGRLTPDEYQLMKTHSTRSYQLLLKRWNISAHIKQTVLLHHENVDGSGYPQGLMGDEQSLSVRIVHVADVYDALTSRRPYKKPYSPYEAVEYLMGACGIMFDKNVVEVFMERVPLFPRGTEVNLSDGRKGLIYENKGPHNLRPVLNMPDGTKLDLMENKNLNVTILPPEYLDTVSPDSEEPGRKKMVQETARKKIMIVDDMKTNLDAMRGILEDEYTVILCKCGKQALHYLEHNEFPDLIIMDVDMPEMNGIETTMRANKLTGGRIPVLFVTAMCDAHTVMTCRRLHAAGYIVRPYKAIYIKSEVERIFSGWR
;
A
#
# COMPACT_ATOMS: atom_id res chain seq x y z
N MET A 1 20.89 7.59 -15.93
CA MET A 1 20.15 8.41 -14.96
C MET A 1 19.99 7.71 -13.60
N ARG A 2 20.17 8.44 -12.50
CA ARG A 2 20.02 7.98 -11.10
C ARG A 2 18.99 8.87 -10.39
N PHE A 3 18.10 8.26 -9.61
CA PHE A 3 17.16 8.98 -8.76
C PHE A 3 17.88 9.53 -7.53
N VAL A 4 17.65 10.82 -7.25
CA VAL A 4 18.15 11.50 -6.06
C VAL A 4 16.95 12.12 -5.36
N SER A 5 16.81 11.87 -4.06
CA SER A 5 15.75 12.47 -3.25
C SER A 5 15.88 13.99 -3.27
N ILE A 6 14.79 14.73 -3.09
CA ILE A 6 14.86 16.20 -3.12
C ILE A 6 15.72 16.74 -1.96
N GLU A 7 15.80 16.00 -0.85
CA GLU A 7 16.60 16.31 0.33
C GLU A 7 18.11 16.11 0.06
N ASP A 8 18.45 15.14 -0.79
CA ASP A 8 19.82 14.82 -1.20
C ASP A 8 20.27 15.58 -2.46
N ALA A 9 19.35 16.28 -3.13
CA ALA A 9 19.64 17.04 -4.34
C ALA A 9 20.57 18.22 -4.01
N ARG A 10 21.64 18.37 -4.79
CA ARG A 10 22.66 19.41 -4.58
C ARG A 10 22.84 20.28 -5.81
N PRO A 11 23.18 21.57 -5.64
CA PRO A 11 23.57 22.41 -6.76
C PRO A 11 24.72 21.77 -7.55
N GLY A 12 24.66 21.83 -8.88
CA GLY A 12 25.64 21.19 -9.76
C GLY A 12 25.22 19.84 -10.35
N MET A 13 24.14 19.24 -9.86
CA MET A 13 23.59 18.02 -10.44
C MET A 13 22.84 18.34 -11.75
N CYS A 14 23.03 17.54 -12.80
CA CYS A 14 22.36 17.75 -14.09
C CYS A 14 21.10 16.89 -14.19
N LEU A 15 19.97 17.51 -14.52
CA LEU A 15 18.68 16.84 -14.64
C LEU A 15 18.62 15.92 -15.87
N ALA A 16 18.09 14.69 -15.70
CA ALA A 16 18.05 13.67 -16.75
C ALA A 16 16.85 13.80 -17.71
N TYR A 17 15.74 14.39 -17.27
CA TYR A 17 14.54 14.58 -18.09
C TYR A 17 13.83 15.89 -17.76
N ASP A 18 12.95 16.33 -18.65
CA ASP A 18 12.16 17.55 -18.43
C ASP A 18 11.18 17.40 -17.26
N LEU A 19 11.21 18.33 -16.32
CA LEU A 19 10.20 18.45 -15.27
C LEU A 19 9.12 19.43 -15.71
N TYR A 20 7.86 19.08 -15.49
CA TYR A 20 6.70 19.89 -15.87
C TYR A 20 5.87 20.27 -14.63
N ASP A 21 5.13 21.37 -14.74
CA ASP A 21 4.10 21.74 -13.76
C ASP A 21 2.77 21.02 -14.04
N SER A 22 1.77 21.24 -13.19
CA SER A 22 0.43 20.65 -13.35
C SER A 22 -0.32 21.04 -14.60
N MET A 23 0.11 22.10 -15.29
CA MET A 23 -0.46 22.54 -16.56
C MET A 23 0.34 22.01 -17.75
N GLY A 24 1.31 21.11 -17.52
CA GLY A 24 2.18 20.53 -18.54
C GLY A 24 3.25 21.50 -19.07
N ARG A 25 3.50 22.62 -18.39
CA ARG A 25 4.53 23.58 -18.79
C ARG A 25 5.87 23.14 -18.22
N THR A 26 6.91 23.14 -19.05
CA THR A 26 8.27 22.80 -18.60
C THR A 26 8.73 23.75 -17.51
N MET A 27 9.02 23.21 -16.33
CA MET A 27 9.63 23.91 -15.20
C MET A 27 11.16 23.94 -15.34
N VAL A 28 11.76 22.78 -15.56
CA VAL A 28 13.21 22.61 -15.71
C VAL A 28 13.43 21.62 -16.85
N GLY A 29 14.18 22.03 -17.87
CA GLY A 29 14.51 21.16 -19.00
C GLY A 29 15.60 20.14 -18.63
N SER A 30 15.56 19.00 -19.31
CA SER A 30 16.64 18.01 -19.34
C SER A 30 17.99 18.66 -19.69
N GLY A 31 19.06 18.13 -19.09
CA GLY A 31 20.42 18.67 -19.21
C GLY A 31 20.67 19.96 -18.42
N CYS A 32 19.66 20.50 -17.72
CA CYS A 32 19.83 21.69 -16.90
C CYS A 32 20.53 21.35 -15.57
N GLU A 33 21.52 22.17 -15.21
CA GLU A 33 22.17 22.10 -13.90
C GLU A 33 21.23 22.64 -12.82
N LEU A 34 20.99 21.83 -11.80
CA LEU A 34 20.18 22.21 -10.66
C LEU A 34 20.89 23.31 -9.87
N THR A 35 20.19 24.43 -9.67
CA THR A 35 20.61 25.49 -8.75
C THR A 35 19.92 25.32 -7.41
N ALA A 36 20.43 25.96 -6.34
CA ALA A 36 19.73 25.99 -5.05
C ALA A 36 18.29 26.52 -5.17
N SER A 37 18.06 27.49 -6.07
CA SER A 37 16.73 28.03 -6.36
C SER A 37 15.81 27.00 -7.01
N TYR A 38 16.32 26.20 -7.96
CA TYR A 38 15.54 25.11 -8.55
C TYR A 38 15.21 24.03 -7.53
N ILE A 39 16.17 23.61 -6.71
CA ILE A 39 15.94 22.59 -5.68
C ILE A 39 14.88 23.06 -4.67
N ASN A 40 14.99 24.31 -4.20
CA ASN A 40 13.99 24.89 -3.29
C ASN A 40 12.60 24.94 -3.94
N LYS A 41 12.51 25.42 -5.19
CA LYS A 41 11.23 25.41 -5.92
C LYS A 41 10.67 24.01 -6.06
N LEU A 42 11.48 23.05 -6.52
CA LEU A 42 11.05 21.67 -6.67
C LEU A 42 10.54 21.09 -5.35
N ASN A 43 11.20 21.40 -4.22
CA ASN A 43 10.72 21.03 -2.90
C ASN A 43 9.40 21.74 -2.52
N GLU A 44 9.27 23.04 -2.80
CA GLU A 44 8.02 23.80 -2.61
C GLU A 44 6.86 23.27 -3.47
N TYR A 45 7.17 22.78 -4.68
CA TYR A 45 6.24 22.10 -5.58
C TYR A 45 6.00 20.63 -5.22
N GLY A 46 6.57 20.14 -4.10
CA GLY A 46 6.30 18.81 -3.57
C GLY A 46 7.03 17.66 -4.27
N PHE A 47 8.02 17.93 -5.14
CA PHE A 47 8.80 16.88 -5.79
C PHE A 47 9.54 16.04 -4.76
N SER A 48 9.33 14.72 -4.79
CA SER A 48 10.01 13.79 -3.87
C SER A 48 11.50 13.58 -4.19
N GLY A 49 11.89 13.90 -5.41
CA GLY A 49 13.23 13.77 -5.94
C GLY A 49 13.26 14.03 -7.44
N VAL A 50 14.45 13.89 -8.00
CA VAL A 50 14.74 14.15 -9.41
C VAL A 50 15.68 13.07 -9.93
N TYR A 51 15.59 12.77 -11.22
CA TYR A 51 16.62 11.96 -11.85
C TYR A 51 17.70 12.84 -12.42
N ILE A 52 18.94 12.44 -12.17
CA ILE A 52 20.13 13.15 -12.61
C ILE A 52 20.95 12.27 -13.54
N GLU A 53 21.76 12.91 -14.38
CA GLU A 53 22.83 12.25 -15.13
C GLU A 53 24.18 12.50 -14.46
N ASP A 54 24.88 11.41 -14.17
CA ASP A 54 26.22 11.39 -13.59
C ASP A 54 27.03 10.19 -14.16
N GLU A 55 28.32 10.10 -13.83
CA GLU A 55 29.18 9.02 -14.36
C GLU A 55 28.68 7.62 -14.01
N GLN A 56 28.10 7.44 -12.81
CA GLN A 56 27.63 6.14 -12.32
C GLN A 56 26.35 5.67 -13.02
N SER A 57 25.61 6.60 -13.62
CA SER A 57 24.34 6.34 -14.26
C SER A 57 24.34 6.47 -15.79
N LYS A 58 25.52 6.65 -16.41
CA LYS A 58 25.71 6.79 -17.88
C LYS A 58 25.02 5.69 -18.69
N ASP A 59 24.98 4.46 -18.19
CA ASP A 59 24.41 3.30 -18.89
C ASP A 59 22.97 2.95 -18.48
N ILE A 60 22.35 3.76 -17.60
CA ILE A 60 21.00 3.51 -17.09
C ILE A 60 20.03 4.44 -17.82
N TYR A 61 19.19 3.87 -18.68
CA TYR A 61 18.09 4.56 -19.34
C TYR A 61 16.76 4.08 -18.75
N ILE A 62 15.99 5.01 -18.19
CA ILE A 62 14.65 4.73 -17.67
C ILE A 62 13.67 5.29 -18.69
N GLU A 63 12.87 4.40 -19.28
CA GLU A 63 11.83 4.79 -20.22
C GLU A 63 10.52 4.94 -19.45
N ALA A 64 9.84 6.07 -19.64
CA ALA A 64 8.57 6.33 -18.98
C ALA A 64 7.57 5.21 -19.29
N THR A 65 6.78 4.77 -18.31
CA THR A 65 5.87 3.61 -18.48
C THR A 65 4.79 3.87 -19.53
N ILE A 66 4.28 5.10 -19.55
CA ILE A 66 3.40 5.62 -20.61
C ILE A 66 3.93 7.00 -21.01
N PRO A 67 3.65 7.48 -22.24
CA PRO A 67 4.04 8.83 -22.64
C PRO A 67 3.47 9.88 -21.68
N GLU A 68 4.27 10.87 -21.30
CA GLU A 68 3.85 11.94 -20.37
C GLU A 68 2.60 12.68 -20.87
N LYS A 69 2.50 12.90 -22.18
CA LYS A 69 1.29 13.48 -22.79
C LYS A 69 0.04 12.64 -22.53
N LEU A 70 0.15 11.31 -22.63
CA LEU A 70 -0.96 10.40 -22.38
C LEU A 70 -1.37 10.44 -20.90
N ARG A 71 -0.39 10.52 -19.99
CA ARG A 71 -0.62 10.70 -18.55
C ARG A 71 -1.38 12.00 -18.26
N GLN A 72 -0.94 13.11 -18.85
CA GLN A 72 -1.56 14.44 -18.69
C GLN A 72 -3.00 14.47 -19.23
N GLU A 73 -3.23 13.88 -20.42
CA GLU A 73 -4.57 13.76 -20.97
C GLU A 73 -5.48 12.91 -20.08
N GLY A 74 -4.95 11.82 -19.50
CA GLY A 74 -5.65 10.98 -18.52
C GLY A 74 -6.02 11.73 -17.25
N PHE A 75 -5.09 12.50 -16.68
CA PHE A 75 -5.36 13.37 -15.53
C PHE A 75 -6.52 14.32 -15.84
N LYS A 76 -6.44 15.01 -16.97
CA LYS A 76 -7.40 16.03 -17.37
C LYS A 76 -8.80 15.44 -17.57
N CYS A 77 -8.94 14.30 -18.24
CA CYS A 77 -10.27 13.73 -18.47
C CYS A 77 -10.93 13.22 -17.19
N VAL A 78 -10.18 12.68 -16.23
CA VAL A 78 -10.73 12.30 -14.92
C VAL A 78 -11.17 13.55 -14.14
N GLN A 79 -10.37 14.62 -14.16
CA GLN A 79 -10.67 15.89 -13.50
C GLN A 79 -11.94 16.56 -14.08
N GLU A 80 -12.09 16.53 -15.40
CA GLU A 80 -13.26 17.09 -16.11
C GLU A 80 -14.48 16.16 -16.06
N ASN A 81 -14.36 14.97 -15.46
CA ASN A 81 -15.38 13.91 -15.43
C ASN A 81 -15.85 13.52 -16.85
N ASP A 82 -14.94 13.55 -17.82
CA ASP A 82 -15.16 13.13 -19.20
C ASP A 82 -14.99 11.62 -19.32
N ILE A 83 -16.07 10.90 -19.01
CA ILE A 83 -16.10 9.43 -18.97
C ILE A 83 -15.81 8.82 -20.35
N ASP A 84 -16.26 9.46 -21.43
CA ASP A 84 -16.05 8.92 -22.77
C ASP A 84 -14.58 9.08 -23.18
N ARG A 85 -13.97 10.24 -22.89
CA ARG A 85 -12.53 10.43 -23.08
C ARG A 85 -11.70 9.52 -22.17
N CYS A 86 -12.14 9.26 -20.94
CA CYS A 86 -11.46 8.30 -20.05
C CYS A 86 -11.36 6.91 -20.68
N ALA A 87 -12.42 6.43 -21.34
CA ALA A 87 -12.39 5.15 -22.03
C ALA A 87 -11.41 5.14 -23.23
N GLU A 88 -11.33 6.24 -23.99
CA GLU A 88 -10.35 6.41 -25.06
C GLU A 88 -8.90 6.43 -24.54
N ILE A 89 -8.67 7.08 -23.39
CA ILE A 89 -7.35 7.10 -22.74
C ILE A 89 -6.98 5.72 -22.21
N ALA A 90 -7.94 5.00 -21.60
CA ALA A 90 -7.71 3.62 -21.17
C ALA A 90 -7.25 2.73 -22.34
N GLN A 91 -7.88 2.88 -23.50
CA GLN A 91 -7.48 2.15 -24.69
C GLN A 91 -6.06 2.49 -25.15
N GLN A 92 -5.71 3.78 -25.17
CA GLN A 92 -4.35 4.21 -25.52
C GLN A 92 -3.31 3.70 -24.52
N ILE A 93 -3.63 3.61 -23.21
CA ILE A 93 -2.75 3.02 -22.20
C ILE A 93 -2.51 1.53 -22.51
N VAL A 94 -3.58 0.78 -22.80
CA VAL A 94 -3.50 -0.65 -23.14
C VAL A 94 -2.68 -0.86 -24.40
N GLU A 95 -2.96 -0.12 -25.48
CA GLU A 95 -2.23 -0.21 -26.75
C GLU A 95 -0.74 0.12 -26.57
N ASN A 96 -0.43 1.19 -25.82
CA ASN A 96 0.95 1.58 -25.55
C ASN A 96 1.71 0.47 -24.80
N LEU A 97 1.12 -0.10 -23.75
CA LEU A 97 1.76 -1.14 -22.94
C LEU A 97 1.88 -2.47 -23.68
N LEU A 98 0.86 -2.89 -24.45
CA LEU A 98 0.91 -4.11 -25.26
C LEU A 98 1.96 -4.02 -26.38
N SER A 99 2.24 -2.82 -26.90
CA SER A 99 3.26 -2.63 -27.95
C SER A 99 4.70 -2.80 -27.46
N ARG A 100 4.92 -2.86 -26.14
CA ARG A 100 6.25 -2.93 -25.52
C ARG A 100 6.70 -4.37 -25.32
N LYS A 101 7.93 -4.68 -25.75
CA LYS A 101 8.52 -6.04 -25.65
C LYS A 101 8.75 -6.48 -24.21
N ASN A 102 9.12 -5.55 -23.32
CA ASN A 102 9.33 -5.77 -21.89
C ASN A 102 8.63 -4.66 -21.12
N VAL A 103 7.53 -4.99 -20.44
CA VAL A 103 6.87 -4.06 -19.51
C VAL A 103 7.40 -4.35 -18.11
N CYS A 104 8.50 -3.69 -17.74
CA CYS A 104 8.92 -3.57 -16.35
C CYS A 104 8.55 -2.16 -15.90
N LEU A 105 7.70 -2.05 -14.88
CA LEU A 105 7.21 -0.79 -14.36
C LEU A 105 8.29 -0.07 -13.55
N ASP A 106 9.04 0.88 -14.10
CA ASP A 106 9.88 1.72 -13.24
C ASP A 106 8.99 2.70 -12.42
N MET A 107 8.57 2.24 -11.25
CA MET A 107 7.56 2.85 -10.37
C MET A 107 7.82 4.30 -9.96
N THR A 108 9.09 4.73 -9.96
CA THR A 108 9.48 6.11 -9.63
C THR A 108 9.00 7.11 -10.68
N ASP A 109 8.64 6.66 -11.87
CA ASP A 109 8.04 7.45 -12.95
C ASP A 109 6.53 7.74 -12.75
N LEU A 110 5.88 7.03 -11.82
CA LEU A 110 4.47 7.25 -11.47
C LEU A 110 4.27 8.37 -10.43
N ARG A 111 5.36 8.93 -9.89
CA ARG A 111 5.32 9.92 -8.81
C ARG A 111 5.51 11.33 -9.37
N SER A 112 4.49 11.83 -10.08
CA SER A 112 4.42 13.25 -10.46
C SER A 112 3.17 13.94 -9.90
N TYR A 113 3.44 15.06 -9.24
CA TYR A 113 2.57 16.18 -8.86
C TYR A 113 1.43 15.99 -7.82
N ASP A 114 1.30 17.06 -7.02
CA ASP A 114 0.50 17.31 -5.82
C ASP A 114 -1.04 17.39 -6.00
N ASP A 115 -1.64 16.75 -7.01
CA ASP A 115 -3.10 16.57 -7.08
C ASP A 115 -3.47 15.09 -6.92
N TYR A 116 -3.31 14.65 -5.67
CA TYR A 116 -3.36 13.29 -5.14
C TYR A 116 -4.51 12.38 -5.65
N THR A 117 -5.63 12.91 -6.15
CA THR A 117 -6.77 12.04 -6.55
C THR A 117 -6.77 11.65 -8.03
N TYR A 118 -6.27 12.49 -8.94
CA TYR A 118 -6.40 12.23 -10.39
C TYR A 118 -5.15 11.58 -10.99
N ALA A 119 -3.96 11.93 -10.49
CA ALA A 119 -2.74 11.19 -10.80
C ALA A 119 -2.84 9.73 -10.32
N HIS A 120 -3.47 9.54 -9.15
CA HIS A 120 -3.78 8.24 -8.58
C HIS A 120 -4.60 7.36 -9.53
N SER A 121 -5.71 7.84 -10.09
CA SER A 121 -6.52 7.05 -11.04
C SER A 121 -5.71 6.57 -12.24
N VAL A 122 -4.85 7.42 -12.81
CA VAL A 122 -3.99 7.05 -13.94
C VAL A 122 -2.94 6.01 -13.52
N ASN A 123 -2.33 6.18 -12.35
CA ASN A 123 -1.35 5.23 -11.83
C ASN A 123 -1.97 3.85 -11.55
N VAL A 124 -3.13 3.82 -10.90
CA VAL A 124 -3.90 2.59 -10.66
C VAL A 124 -4.26 1.92 -11.99
N ALA A 125 -4.66 2.69 -13.00
CA ALA A 125 -4.96 2.16 -14.33
C ALA A 125 -3.75 1.52 -15.03
N VAL A 126 -2.57 2.16 -14.93
CA VAL A 126 -1.32 1.62 -15.45
C VAL A 126 -0.93 0.33 -14.70
N LEU A 127 -0.98 0.34 -13.37
CA LEU A 127 -0.71 -0.86 -12.54
C LEU A 127 -1.65 -2.01 -12.89
N CYS A 128 -2.95 -1.73 -12.99
CA CYS A 128 -3.96 -2.72 -13.39
C CYS A 128 -3.67 -3.31 -14.77
N CYS A 129 -3.27 -2.49 -15.75
CA CYS A 129 -2.91 -2.98 -17.07
C CYS A 129 -1.76 -3.99 -17.00
N VAL A 130 -0.71 -3.66 -16.25
CA VAL A 130 0.48 -4.50 -16.15
C VAL A 130 0.20 -5.80 -15.39
N ILE A 131 -0.56 -5.74 -14.29
CA ILE A 131 -1.01 -6.93 -13.57
C ILE A 131 -1.87 -7.79 -14.50
N GLY A 132 -2.86 -7.19 -15.17
CA GLY A 132 -3.75 -7.90 -16.09
C GLY A 132 -3.02 -8.59 -17.25
N MET A 133 -1.98 -7.94 -17.80
CA MET A 133 -1.09 -8.55 -18.81
C MET A 133 -0.34 -9.75 -18.22
N GLY A 134 0.17 -9.62 -17.00
CA GLY A 134 0.80 -10.72 -16.27
C GLY A 134 -0.14 -11.89 -15.99
N MET A 135 -1.43 -11.61 -15.81
CA MET A 135 -2.49 -12.61 -15.65
C MET A 135 -3.00 -13.20 -16.97
N GLY A 136 -2.47 -12.76 -18.12
CA GLY A 136 -2.85 -13.27 -19.44
C GLY A 136 -4.23 -12.82 -19.90
N MET A 137 -4.72 -11.67 -19.43
CA MET A 137 -6.01 -11.11 -19.86
C MET A 137 -5.98 -10.73 -21.35
N SER A 138 -7.11 -10.91 -22.04
CA SER A 138 -7.24 -10.48 -23.43
C SER A 138 -7.21 -8.95 -23.53
N GLU A 139 -6.82 -8.41 -24.69
CA GLU A 139 -6.84 -6.96 -24.93
C GLU A 139 -8.21 -6.33 -24.62
N ARG A 140 -9.31 -7.02 -24.95
CA ARG A 140 -10.66 -6.56 -24.62
C ARG A 140 -10.88 -6.46 -23.11
N ASP A 141 -10.45 -7.48 -22.35
CA ASP A 141 -10.64 -7.51 -20.91
C ASP A 141 -9.70 -6.53 -20.20
N LEU A 142 -8.50 -6.31 -20.74
CA LEU A 142 -7.59 -5.24 -20.32
C LEU A 142 -8.23 -3.87 -20.50
N ASN A 143 -8.84 -3.61 -21.66
CA ASN A 143 -9.58 -2.37 -21.90
C ASN A 143 -10.69 -2.14 -20.86
N TYR A 144 -11.45 -3.18 -20.50
CA TYR A 144 -12.45 -3.06 -19.43
C TYR A 144 -11.83 -2.82 -18.06
N LEU A 145 -10.76 -3.52 -17.71
CA LEU A 145 -10.05 -3.36 -16.44
C LEU A 145 -9.46 -1.95 -16.29
N VAL A 146 -8.72 -1.48 -17.29
CA VAL A 146 -8.06 -0.16 -17.27
C VAL A 146 -9.09 0.98 -17.28
N THR A 147 -10.19 0.82 -18.02
CA THR A 147 -11.30 1.79 -17.97
C THR A 147 -11.93 1.82 -16.59
N ALA A 148 -12.18 0.67 -15.96
CA ALA A 148 -12.71 0.63 -14.59
C ALA A 148 -11.76 1.28 -13.59
N ALA A 149 -10.45 1.03 -13.73
CA ALA A 149 -9.42 1.62 -12.89
C ALA A 149 -9.33 3.15 -13.04
N LEU A 150 -9.49 3.73 -14.23
CA LEU A 150 -9.56 5.20 -14.36
C LEU A 150 -10.81 5.80 -13.69
N LEU A 151 -11.92 5.07 -13.71
CA LEU A 151 -13.23 5.57 -13.28
C LEU A 151 -13.59 5.22 -11.82
N HIS A 152 -12.81 4.37 -11.13
CA HIS A 152 -13.17 3.77 -9.84
C HIS A 152 -13.55 4.81 -8.78
N ASP A 153 -12.82 5.92 -8.79
CA ASP A 153 -12.87 6.97 -7.78
C ASP A 153 -13.62 8.25 -8.19
N LEU A 154 -14.29 8.28 -9.35
CA LEU A 154 -15.01 9.48 -9.80
C LEU A 154 -16.03 10.01 -8.78
N GLY A 155 -16.62 9.14 -7.97
CA GLY A 155 -17.55 9.50 -6.90
C GLY A 155 -16.92 10.33 -5.78
N LYS A 156 -15.59 10.36 -5.65
CA LYS A 156 -14.86 11.25 -4.71
C LYS A 156 -15.12 12.73 -5.00
N LEU A 157 -15.44 13.10 -6.25
CA LEU A 157 -15.84 14.46 -6.64
C LEU A 157 -17.05 14.99 -5.87
N ALA A 158 -17.92 14.09 -5.40
CA ALA A 158 -19.11 14.44 -4.65
C ALA A 158 -18.91 14.40 -3.13
N ILE A 159 -17.72 14.01 -2.64
CA ILE A 159 -17.39 13.98 -1.22
C ILE A 159 -16.95 15.39 -0.78
N PRO A 160 -17.42 15.92 0.37
CA PRO A 160 -17.00 17.24 0.85
C PRO A 160 -15.49 17.34 0.97
N LYS A 161 -14.92 18.48 0.54
CA LYS A 161 -13.46 18.70 0.52
C LYS A 161 -12.84 18.63 1.91
N GLU A 162 -13.59 19.00 2.93
CA GLU A 162 -13.18 18.96 4.34
C GLU A 162 -12.97 17.52 4.83
N ILE A 163 -13.70 16.56 4.24
CA ILE A 163 -13.57 15.12 4.53
C ILE A 163 -12.51 14.50 3.62
N LEU A 164 -12.54 14.84 2.32
CA LEU A 164 -11.60 14.30 1.34
C LEU A 164 -10.14 14.67 1.65
N ASN A 165 -9.90 15.92 2.04
CA ASN A 165 -8.59 16.45 2.36
C ASN A 165 -8.34 16.55 3.87
N LYS A 166 -9.11 15.80 4.68
CA LYS A 166 -9.08 15.94 6.13
C LYS A 166 -7.68 15.68 6.68
N PRO A 167 -7.16 16.57 7.53
CA PRO A 167 -5.81 16.47 8.01
C PRO A 167 -5.57 15.50 9.17
N GLY A 168 -6.08 14.28 9.06
CA GLY A 168 -6.04 13.29 10.12
C GLY A 168 -7.07 12.18 9.90
N ARG A 169 -7.34 11.40 10.95
CA ARG A 169 -8.31 10.31 10.89
C ARG A 169 -9.73 10.84 10.65
N LEU A 170 -10.46 10.16 9.77
CA LEU A 170 -11.90 10.35 9.63
C LEU A 170 -12.60 9.84 10.89
N THR A 171 -13.64 10.54 11.31
CA THR A 171 -14.62 10.05 12.29
C THR A 171 -15.42 8.90 11.67
N PRO A 172 -16.10 8.08 12.48
CA PRO A 172 -16.93 6.99 11.96
C PRO A 172 -17.96 7.45 10.91
N ASP A 173 -18.61 8.59 11.13
CA ASP A 173 -19.63 9.13 10.20
C ASP A 173 -19.01 9.65 8.90
N GLU A 174 -17.89 10.37 9.00
CA GLU A 174 -17.13 10.82 7.83
C GLU A 174 -16.61 9.63 7.01
N TYR A 175 -16.21 8.55 7.68
CA TYR A 175 -15.79 7.32 7.04
C TYR A 175 -16.95 6.63 6.32
N GLN A 176 -18.13 6.53 6.94
CA GLN A 176 -19.32 6.00 6.25
C GLN A 176 -19.67 6.83 5.02
N LEU A 177 -19.56 8.15 5.09
CA LEU A 177 -19.75 9.02 3.92
C LEU A 177 -18.67 8.76 2.86
N MET A 178 -17.40 8.64 3.24
CA MET A 178 -16.30 8.35 2.33
C MET A 178 -16.52 7.03 1.58
N LYS A 179 -16.98 5.97 2.27
CA LYS A 179 -17.32 4.67 1.65
C LYS A 179 -18.35 4.78 0.52
N THR A 180 -19.18 5.83 0.50
CA THR A 180 -20.18 6.01 -0.56
C THR A 180 -19.57 6.37 -1.92
N HIS A 181 -18.29 6.77 -2.01
CA HIS A 181 -17.69 7.15 -3.29
C HIS A 181 -17.82 6.05 -4.36
N SER A 182 -17.61 4.77 -4.01
CA SER A 182 -17.73 3.67 -4.97
C SER A 182 -19.14 3.53 -5.52
N THR A 183 -20.16 3.63 -4.65
CA THR A 183 -21.58 3.63 -5.06
C THR A 183 -21.94 4.84 -5.91
N ARG A 184 -21.35 6.01 -5.63
CA ARG A 184 -21.55 7.23 -6.41
C ARG A 184 -20.88 7.15 -7.78
N SER A 185 -19.65 6.62 -7.86
CA SER A 185 -18.98 6.31 -9.13
C SER A 185 -19.86 5.39 -9.98
N TYR A 186 -20.39 4.32 -9.39
CA TYR A 186 -21.32 3.41 -10.07
C TYR A 186 -22.58 4.13 -10.59
N GLN A 187 -23.19 5.01 -9.79
CA GLN A 187 -24.39 5.76 -10.17
C GLN A 187 -24.15 6.70 -11.36
N LEU A 188 -22.96 7.34 -11.44
CA LEU A 188 -22.57 8.16 -12.59
C LEU A 188 -22.52 7.35 -13.89
N LEU A 189 -22.12 6.08 -13.79
CA LEU A 189 -21.99 5.17 -14.93
C LEU A 189 -23.28 4.42 -15.27
N LEU A 190 -24.20 4.29 -14.32
CA LEU A 190 -25.36 3.38 -14.41
C LEU A 190 -26.16 3.56 -15.71
N LYS A 191 -26.49 4.81 -16.07
CA LYS A 191 -27.31 5.15 -17.24
C LYS A 191 -26.53 5.17 -18.57
N ARG A 192 -25.20 5.05 -18.54
CA ARG A 192 -24.37 5.06 -19.76
C ARG A 192 -24.39 3.68 -20.41
N TRP A 193 -25.05 3.57 -21.56
CA TRP A 193 -25.22 2.32 -22.31
C TRP A 193 -23.92 1.88 -23.00
N ASN A 194 -23.02 2.82 -23.29
CA ASN A 194 -21.71 2.57 -23.88
C ASN A 194 -20.66 2.05 -22.87
N ILE A 195 -20.99 2.01 -21.57
CA ILE A 195 -20.12 1.45 -20.53
C ILE A 195 -20.62 0.06 -20.17
N SER A 196 -19.73 -0.94 -20.30
CA SER A 196 -20.02 -2.34 -19.99
C SER A 196 -20.44 -2.54 -18.52
N ALA A 197 -21.31 -3.51 -18.26
CA ALA A 197 -21.69 -3.90 -16.91
C ALA A 197 -20.49 -4.34 -16.05
N HIS A 198 -19.48 -4.95 -16.69
CA HIS A 198 -18.24 -5.39 -16.02
C HIS A 198 -17.45 -4.21 -15.45
N ILE A 199 -17.35 -3.11 -16.20
CA ILE A 199 -16.70 -1.87 -15.75
C ILE A 199 -17.46 -1.31 -14.55
N LYS A 200 -18.79 -1.20 -14.66
CA LYS A 200 -19.65 -0.68 -13.58
C LYS A 200 -19.50 -1.49 -12.30
N GLN A 201 -19.57 -2.81 -12.39
CA GLN A 201 -19.39 -3.69 -11.23
C GLN A 201 -18.00 -3.55 -10.62
N THR A 202 -16.95 -3.49 -11.44
CA THR A 202 -15.58 -3.31 -10.94
C THR A 202 -15.44 -2.00 -10.17
N VAL A 203 -15.96 -0.89 -10.72
CA VAL A 203 -16.00 0.42 -10.05
C VAL A 203 -16.77 0.38 -8.73
N LEU A 204 -17.89 -0.35 -8.66
CA LEU A 204 -18.68 -0.45 -7.43
C LEU A 204 -17.96 -1.24 -6.33
N LEU A 205 -17.27 -2.31 -6.70
CA LEU A 205 -16.80 -3.36 -5.80
C LEU A 205 -15.30 -3.32 -5.52
N HIS A 206 -14.57 -2.31 -6.00
CA HIS A 206 -13.10 -2.25 -5.86
C HIS A 206 -12.58 -2.15 -4.41
N HIS A 207 -13.45 -2.00 -3.41
CA HIS A 207 -13.11 -2.07 -1.97
C HIS A 207 -13.57 -3.38 -1.31
N GLU A 208 -13.98 -4.38 -2.10
CA GLU A 208 -14.26 -5.72 -1.59
C GLU A 208 -12.94 -6.44 -1.25
N ASN A 209 -12.82 -6.90 -0.01
CA ASN A 209 -11.74 -7.76 0.44
C ASN A 209 -12.05 -9.20 0.01
N VAL A 210 -11.04 -10.01 -0.33
CA VAL A 210 -11.23 -11.44 -0.68
C VAL A 210 -11.99 -12.23 0.40
N ASP A 211 -11.86 -11.77 1.63
CA ASP A 211 -12.50 -12.34 2.80
C ASP A 211 -13.92 -11.77 3.06
N GLY A 212 -14.44 -10.87 2.23
CA GLY A 212 -15.80 -10.31 2.38
C GLY A 212 -15.97 -9.34 3.54
N SER A 213 -14.90 -8.96 4.27
CA SER A 213 -14.96 -7.82 5.21
C SER A 213 -15.03 -6.45 4.51
N GLY A 214 -14.83 -6.42 3.20
CA GLY A 214 -14.86 -5.20 2.39
C GLY A 214 -16.27 -4.65 2.18
N TYR A 215 -16.38 -3.72 1.24
CA TYR A 215 -17.62 -2.99 0.99
C TYR A 215 -17.77 -2.64 -0.50
N PRO A 216 -18.99 -2.33 -0.98
CA PRO A 216 -20.25 -2.12 -0.26
C PRO A 216 -21.10 -3.37 0.04
N GLN A 217 -20.80 -4.51 -0.57
CA GLN A 217 -21.64 -5.72 -0.54
C GLN A 217 -21.08 -6.84 0.36
N GLY A 218 -19.78 -6.83 0.67
CA GLY A 218 -19.16 -7.85 1.52
C GLY A 218 -19.03 -9.20 0.81
N LEU A 219 -18.64 -9.16 -0.47
CA LEU A 219 -18.55 -10.33 -1.34
C LEU A 219 -17.31 -11.15 -1.03
N MET A 220 -17.43 -12.47 -1.09
CA MET A 220 -16.29 -13.38 -0.97
C MET A 220 -15.48 -13.39 -2.28
N GLY A 221 -14.18 -13.69 -2.21
CA GLY A 221 -13.27 -13.59 -3.35
C GLY A 221 -13.59 -14.49 -4.54
N ASP A 222 -14.40 -15.53 -4.36
CA ASP A 222 -14.95 -16.39 -5.41
C ASP A 222 -16.20 -15.80 -6.09
N GLU A 223 -16.88 -14.88 -5.44
CA GLU A 223 -18.00 -14.08 -5.97
C GLU A 223 -17.51 -12.82 -6.70
N GLN A 224 -16.26 -12.42 -6.48
CA GLN A 224 -15.64 -11.25 -7.08
C GLN A 224 -15.07 -11.56 -8.47
N SER A 225 -15.22 -10.62 -9.40
CA SER A 225 -14.55 -10.72 -10.69
C SER A 225 -13.03 -10.56 -10.53
N LEU A 226 -12.25 -11.09 -11.48
CA LEU A 226 -10.81 -10.90 -11.45
C LEU A 226 -10.42 -9.40 -11.49
N SER A 227 -11.18 -8.59 -12.24
CA SER A 227 -10.92 -7.14 -12.31
C SER A 227 -11.10 -6.43 -10.98
N VAL A 228 -12.06 -6.83 -10.15
CA VAL A 228 -12.22 -6.27 -8.79
C VAL A 228 -10.97 -6.54 -7.96
N ARG A 229 -10.50 -7.78 -7.95
CA ARG A 229 -9.33 -8.19 -7.17
C ARG A 229 -8.03 -7.51 -7.65
N ILE A 230 -7.89 -7.29 -8.95
CA ILE A 230 -6.74 -6.54 -9.52
C ILE A 230 -6.80 -5.06 -9.12
N VAL A 231 -7.95 -4.39 -9.30
CA VAL A 231 -8.09 -2.97 -8.95
C VAL A 231 -7.85 -2.75 -7.46
N HIS A 232 -8.35 -3.64 -6.59
CA HIS A 232 -8.16 -3.53 -5.15
C HIS A 232 -6.67 -3.56 -4.75
N VAL A 233 -5.89 -4.48 -5.31
CA VAL A 233 -4.43 -4.55 -5.05
C VAL A 233 -3.71 -3.30 -5.56
N ALA A 234 -4.01 -2.86 -6.79
CA ALA A 234 -3.38 -1.70 -7.40
C ALA A 234 -3.71 -0.39 -6.67
N ASP A 235 -4.99 -0.19 -6.30
CA ASP A 235 -5.47 0.96 -5.53
C ASP A 235 -4.75 1.06 -4.18
N VAL A 236 -4.77 -0.02 -3.38
CA VAL A 236 -4.14 0.00 -2.06
C VAL A 236 -2.62 0.22 -2.17
N TYR A 237 -1.96 -0.39 -3.14
CA TYR A 237 -0.53 -0.19 -3.34
C TYR A 237 -0.18 1.27 -3.69
N ASP A 238 -0.89 1.87 -4.65
CA ASP A 238 -0.65 3.27 -5.03
C ASP A 238 -0.98 4.20 -3.85
N ALA A 239 -2.06 3.91 -3.13
CA ALA A 239 -2.47 4.64 -1.94
C ALA A 239 -1.46 4.59 -0.78
N LEU A 240 -0.73 3.48 -0.60
CA LEU A 240 0.32 3.31 0.42
C LEU A 240 1.62 4.02 0.03
N THR A 241 1.96 3.99 -1.25
CA THR A 241 3.23 4.51 -1.78
C THR A 241 3.17 5.99 -2.19
N SER A 242 1.98 6.58 -2.19
CA SER A 242 1.72 8.00 -2.45
C SER A 242 1.87 8.88 -1.19
N ARG A 243 2.37 10.12 -1.37
CA ARG A 243 2.49 11.10 -0.28
C ARG A 243 1.10 11.55 0.18
N ARG A 244 0.87 11.59 1.50
CA ARG A 244 -0.32 12.19 2.12
C ARG A 244 0.12 13.24 3.14
N PRO A 245 -0.65 14.32 3.37
CA PRO A 245 -0.16 15.43 4.19
C PRO A 245 0.11 15.09 5.67
N TYR A 246 -0.27 13.89 6.14
CA TYR A 246 -0.10 13.42 7.53
C TYR A 246 0.59 12.06 7.65
N LYS A 247 1.09 11.48 6.56
CA LYS A 247 1.73 10.15 6.58
C LYS A 247 2.87 10.09 5.56
N LYS A 248 4.07 9.72 6.03
CA LYS A 248 5.20 9.43 5.14
C LYS A 248 4.82 8.24 4.24
N PRO A 249 5.04 8.31 2.91
CA PRO A 249 4.70 7.21 2.02
C PRO A 249 5.51 5.97 2.36
N TYR A 250 4.92 4.79 2.14
CA TYR A 250 5.61 3.52 2.26
C TYR A 250 6.63 3.44 1.13
N SER A 251 7.80 2.89 1.43
CA SER A 251 8.67 2.39 0.36
C SER A 251 7.95 1.27 -0.42
N PRO A 252 8.29 1.05 -1.70
CA PRO A 252 7.72 -0.05 -2.47
C PRO A 252 7.84 -1.41 -1.75
N TYR A 253 8.98 -1.66 -1.09
CA TYR A 253 9.20 -2.85 -0.27
C TYR A 253 8.19 -2.98 0.89
N GLU A 254 7.99 -1.93 1.69
CA GLU A 254 7.02 -1.96 2.79
C GLU A 254 5.58 -2.14 2.30
N ALA A 255 5.22 -1.51 1.19
CA ALA A 255 3.89 -1.65 0.61
C ALA A 255 3.65 -3.08 0.13
N VAL A 256 4.64 -3.72 -0.51
CA VAL A 256 4.52 -5.13 -0.93
C VAL A 256 4.46 -6.07 0.26
N GLU A 257 5.26 -5.86 1.29
CA GLU A 257 5.16 -6.66 2.51
C GLU A 257 3.76 -6.56 3.14
N TYR A 258 3.13 -5.38 3.10
CA TYR A 258 1.75 -5.19 3.52
C TYR A 258 0.77 -6.01 2.66
N LEU A 259 0.90 -5.95 1.33
CA LEU A 259 0.07 -6.74 0.41
C LEU A 259 0.21 -8.24 0.70
N MET A 260 1.44 -8.72 0.84
CA MET A 260 1.74 -10.13 1.14
C MET A 260 1.15 -10.57 2.49
N GLY A 261 1.28 -9.74 3.52
CA GLY A 261 0.78 -10.03 4.86
C GLY A 261 -0.75 -10.09 4.93
N ALA A 262 -1.45 -9.46 3.98
CA ALA A 262 -2.90 -9.42 3.91
C ALA A 262 -3.49 -10.34 2.82
N CYS A 263 -2.69 -11.21 2.20
CA CYS A 263 -3.16 -12.22 1.25
C CYS A 263 -4.15 -13.20 1.91
N GLY A 264 -5.25 -13.50 1.20
CA GLY A 264 -6.35 -14.32 1.72
C GLY A 264 -7.29 -13.57 2.67
N ILE A 265 -6.94 -12.33 3.05
CA ILE A 265 -7.79 -11.40 3.79
C ILE A 265 -8.27 -10.32 2.83
N MET A 266 -7.44 -9.30 2.59
CA MET A 266 -7.79 -8.21 1.71
C MET A 266 -7.56 -8.63 0.26
N PHE A 267 -6.45 -9.32 -0.01
CA PHE A 267 -5.96 -9.48 -1.37
C PHE A 267 -5.99 -10.92 -1.86
N ASP A 268 -6.20 -11.06 -3.16
CA ASP A 268 -6.05 -12.32 -3.86
C ASP A 268 -4.56 -12.64 -4.00
N LYS A 269 -4.18 -13.84 -3.53
CA LYS A 269 -2.78 -14.26 -3.51
C LYS A 269 -2.16 -14.29 -4.91
N ASN A 270 -2.89 -14.78 -5.92
CA ASN A 270 -2.36 -14.88 -7.28
C ASN A 270 -2.17 -13.50 -7.90
N VAL A 271 -3.06 -12.56 -7.59
CA VAL A 271 -2.93 -11.15 -8.02
C VAL A 271 -1.68 -10.53 -7.40
N VAL A 272 -1.45 -10.72 -6.09
CA VAL A 272 -0.26 -10.20 -5.40
C VAL A 272 1.03 -10.84 -5.93
N GLU A 273 1.03 -12.14 -6.23
CA GLU A 273 2.18 -12.82 -6.84
C GLU A 273 2.51 -12.23 -8.22
N VAL A 274 1.51 -12.05 -9.09
CA VAL A 274 1.71 -11.43 -10.40
C VAL A 274 2.13 -9.97 -10.28
N PHE A 275 1.56 -9.23 -9.33
CA PHE A 275 2.01 -7.88 -9.00
C PHE A 275 3.50 -7.88 -8.67
N MET A 276 3.94 -8.77 -7.77
CA MET A 276 5.34 -8.86 -7.34
C MET A 276 6.28 -9.31 -8.46
N GLU A 277 5.80 -10.06 -9.45
CA GLU A 277 6.58 -10.42 -10.64
C GLU A 277 6.73 -9.24 -11.61
N ARG A 278 5.67 -8.45 -11.79
CA ARG A 278 5.62 -7.42 -12.85
C ARG A 278 6.01 -6.02 -12.39
N VAL A 279 5.89 -5.75 -11.09
CA VAL A 279 6.22 -4.47 -10.47
C VAL A 279 7.55 -4.59 -9.72
N PRO A 280 8.61 -3.89 -10.15
CA PRO A 280 9.91 -3.94 -9.49
C PRO A 280 9.87 -3.23 -8.14
N LEU A 281 10.39 -3.90 -7.12
CA LEU A 281 10.50 -3.40 -5.76
C LEU A 281 11.63 -2.38 -5.60
N PHE A 282 12.63 -2.51 -6.47
CA PHE A 282 13.79 -1.63 -6.54
C PHE A 282 13.82 -1.01 -7.92
N PRO A 283 13.27 0.21 -8.10
CA PRO A 283 13.24 0.87 -9.39
C PRO A 283 14.66 1.12 -9.92
N ARG A 284 14.83 1.06 -11.24
CA ARG A 284 16.11 1.33 -11.86
C ARG A 284 16.60 2.74 -11.52
N GLY A 285 17.91 2.89 -11.39
CA GLY A 285 18.52 4.14 -10.97
C GLY A 285 18.34 4.47 -9.48
N THR A 286 17.81 3.57 -8.65
CA THR A 286 17.80 3.75 -7.18
C THR A 286 19.13 3.26 -6.59
N GLU A 287 19.73 4.02 -5.69
CA GLU A 287 20.89 3.55 -4.92
C GLU A 287 20.42 2.71 -3.72
N VAL A 288 21.07 1.57 -3.50
CA VAL A 288 20.73 0.64 -2.42
C VAL A 288 21.97 0.19 -1.64
N ASN A 289 21.75 -0.10 -0.37
CA ASN A 289 22.75 -0.71 0.51
C ASN A 289 22.66 -2.23 0.42
N LEU A 290 23.80 -2.91 0.49
CA LEU A 290 23.89 -4.37 0.50
C LEU A 290 24.27 -4.87 1.88
N SER A 291 23.87 -6.10 2.21
CA SER A 291 24.10 -6.74 3.51
C SER A 291 25.59 -6.94 3.86
N ASP A 292 26.49 -6.80 2.90
CA ASP A 292 27.94 -6.88 3.07
C ASP A 292 28.63 -5.51 3.19
N GLY A 293 27.83 -4.44 3.33
CA GLY A 293 28.31 -3.07 3.53
C GLY A 293 28.63 -2.32 2.24
N ARG A 294 28.53 -2.96 1.07
CA ARG A 294 28.67 -2.27 -0.22
C ARG A 294 27.41 -1.46 -0.55
N LYS A 295 27.57 -0.42 -1.39
CA LYS A 295 26.48 0.32 -2.01
C LYS A 295 26.49 0.07 -3.51
N GLY A 296 25.32 0.01 -4.13
CA GLY A 296 25.19 -0.20 -5.57
C GLY A 296 23.96 0.51 -6.13
N LEU A 297 24.01 0.84 -7.41
CA LEU A 297 22.94 1.49 -8.15
C LEU A 297 22.15 0.45 -8.94
N ILE A 298 20.83 0.37 -8.78
CA ILE A 298 20.00 -0.60 -9.50
C ILE A 298 20.11 -0.35 -11.01
N TYR A 299 20.68 -1.31 -11.73
CA TYR A 299 20.89 -1.25 -13.17
C TYR A 299 19.72 -1.88 -13.93
N GLU A 300 19.27 -3.05 -13.51
CA GLU A 300 18.25 -3.84 -14.20
C GLU A 300 17.51 -4.77 -13.23
N ASN A 301 16.20 -4.88 -13.40
CA ASN A 301 15.37 -5.89 -12.73
C ASN A 301 15.18 -7.08 -13.67
N LYS A 302 15.80 -8.23 -13.36
CA LYS A 302 15.77 -9.42 -14.23
C LYS A 302 14.52 -10.27 -13.98
N GLY A 303 13.52 -10.11 -14.84
CA GLY A 303 12.35 -10.99 -14.92
C GLY A 303 11.61 -11.11 -13.57
N PRO A 304 11.09 -12.31 -13.19
CA PRO A 304 10.28 -12.50 -11.98
C PRO A 304 11.07 -12.42 -10.65
N HIS A 305 12.36 -12.07 -10.70
CA HIS A 305 13.24 -12.02 -9.54
C HIS A 305 13.54 -10.57 -9.14
N ASN A 306 12.46 -9.83 -8.89
CA ASN A 306 12.41 -8.40 -8.56
C ASN A 306 13.18 -8.06 -7.27
N LEU A 307 13.45 -9.08 -6.44
CA LEU A 307 14.24 -8.99 -5.20
C LEU A 307 15.75 -9.14 -5.42
N ARG A 308 16.18 -9.59 -6.61
CA ARG A 308 17.59 -9.83 -6.95
C ARG A 308 17.97 -9.17 -8.28
N PRO A 309 17.94 -7.82 -8.33
CA PRO A 309 18.35 -7.06 -9.50
C PRO A 309 19.86 -7.17 -9.78
N VAL A 310 20.25 -6.65 -10.94
CA VAL A 310 21.64 -6.34 -11.27
C VAL A 310 21.94 -4.91 -10.85
N LEU A 311 23.10 -4.69 -10.23
CA LEU A 311 23.57 -3.40 -9.75
C LEU A 311 24.82 -2.95 -10.51
N ASN A 312 24.92 -1.65 -10.78
CA ASN A 312 26.18 -0.98 -11.09
C ASN A 312 26.89 -0.66 -9.77
N MET A 313 28.12 -1.13 -9.64
CA MET A 313 28.96 -0.89 -8.47
C MET A 313 29.82 0.38 -8.66
N PRO A 314 30.27 1.04 -7.58
CA PRO A 314 31.09 2.25 -7.67
C PRO A 314 32.43 2.06 -8.42
N ASP A 315 32.92 0.82 -8.50
CA ASP A 315 34.14 0.45 -9.24
C ASP A 315 33.90 0.22 -10.75
N GLY A 316 32.66 0.45 -11.22
CA GLY A 316 32.24 0.26 -12.62
C GLY A 316 31.87 -1.17 -12.98
N THR A 317 31.96 -2.13 -12.05
CA THR A 317 31.55 -3.51 -12.29
C THR A 317 30.03 -3.69 -12.15
N LYS A 318 29.49 -4.74 -12.79
CA LYS A 318 28.10 -5.16 -12.60
C LYS A 318 28.01 -6.30 -11.59
N LEU A 319 27.16 -6.14 -10.59
CA LEU A 319 26.87 -7.16 -9.58
C LEU A 319 25.47 -7.74 -9.84
N ASP A 320 25.42 -8.98 -10.32
CA ASP A 320 24.17 -9.72 -10.46
C ASP A 320 23.89 -10.51 -9.17
N LEU A 321 22.83 -10.15 -8.45
CA LEU A 321 22.45 -10.82 -7.19
C LEU A 321 21.89 -12.24 -7.39
N MET A 322 21.55 -12.63 -8.62
CA MET A 322 21.14 -14.00 -8.95
C MET A 322 22.32 -14.94 -9.22
N GLU A 323 23.55 -14.42 -9.38
CA GLU A 323 24.73 -15.28 -9.52
C GLU A 323 25.02 -16.05 -8.23
N ASN A 324 25.37 -17.34 -8.35
CA ASN A 324 25.59 -18.25 -7.22
C ASN A 324 26.52 -17.69 -6.13
N LYS A 325 27.55 -16.93 -6.51
CA LYS A 325 28.53 -16.32 -5.60
C LYS A 325 27.95 -15.17 -4.75
N ASN A 326 26.79 -14.62 -5.12
CA ASN A 326 26.16 -13.46 -4.51
C ASN A 326 24.84 -13.79 -3.80
N LEU A 327 24.42 -15.06 -3.76
CA LEU A 327 23.10 -15.45 -3.20
C LEU A 327 22.93 -15.12 -1.71
N ASN A 328 24.03 -14.93 -0.99
CA ASN A 328 24.06 -14.51 0.42
C ASN A 328 24.01 -12.98 0.60
N VAL A 329 24.09 -12.21 -0.49
CA VAL A 329 24.01 -10.75 -0.48
C VAL A 329 22.55 -10.35 -0.70
N THR A 330 22.02 -9.54 0.20
CA THR A 330 20.65 -9.02 0.11
C THR A 330 20.68 -7.51 0.08
N ILE A 331 19.68 -6.91 -0.57
CA ILE A 331 19.45 -5.47 -0.48
C ILE A 331 18.91 -5.17 0.91
N LEU A 332 19.59 -4.28 1.63
CA LEU A 332 19.11 -3.72 2.87
C LEU A 332 18.05 -2.64 2.57
N PRO A 333 17.04 -2.49 3.43
CA PRO A 333 16.16 -1.35 3.35
C PRO A 333 17.00 -0.05 3.43
N PRO A 334 16.54 1.05 2.81
CA PRO A 334 17.25 2.33 2.87
C PRO A 334 17.61 2.69 4.33
N GLU A 335 18.74 3.38 4.53
CA GLU A 335 19.25 3.86 5.84
C GLU A 335 18.23 4.66 6.68
N TYR A 336 17.06 4.98 6.11
CA TYR A 336 15.85 5.40 6.83
C TYR A 336 15.31 4.39 7.84
N LEU A 337 15.91 3.21 7.95
CA LEU A 337 15.90 2.46 9.20
C LEU A 337 16.84 3.12 10.24
N ASP A 338 16.54 4.38 10.57
CA ASP A 338 16.33 4.59 11.99
C ASP A 338 15.26 3.56 12.35
N THR A 339 15.65 2.59 13.17
CA THR A 339 14.77 2.24 14.27
C THR A 339 14.24 3.57 14.80
N VAL A 340 13.08 3.99 14.33
CA VAL A 340 12.23 4.89 15.09
C VAL A 340 11.95 4.06 16.32
N SER A 341 12.83 4.17 17.32
CA SER A 341 12.39 4.04 18.69
C SER A 341 11.21 5.00 18.75
N PRO A 342 10.02 4.55 19.18
CA PRO A 342 8.85 5.40 19.33
C PRO A 342 9.14 6.73 20.05
N ASP A 343 10.28 6.82 20.74
CA ASP A 343 10.79 7.95 21.50
C ASP A 343 11.28 9.16 20.67
N SER A 344 11.73 9.00 19.41
CA SER A 344 12.53 10.07 18.77
C SER A 344 11.73 11.26 18.21
N GLU A 345 10.41 11.20 18.18
CA GLU A 345 9.53 12.35 17.83
C GLU A 345 8.64 12.84 18.99
N GLU A 346 8.94 12.48 20.24
CA GLU A 346 8.13 12.86 21.40
C GLU A 346 8.07 14.36 21.79
N PRO A 347 9.04 15.26 21.53
CA PRO A 347 8.98 16.60 22.11
C PRO A 347 7.84 17.48 21.54
N GLY A 348 7.53 17.31 20.25
CA GLY A 348 6.51 18.10 19.56
C GLY A 348 5.08 17.61 19.82
N ARG A 349 4.90 16.30 20.01
CA ARG A 349 3.58 15.68 20.24
C ARG A 349 3.09 15.84 21.68
N LYS A 350 4.00 15.98 22.64
CA LYS A 350 3.68 16.15 24.08
C LYS A 350 2.97 17.47 24.44
N LYS A 351 2.85 18.43 23.52
CA LYS A 351 2.17 19.72 23.79
C LYS A 351 0.69 19.80 23.38
N MET A 352 0.13 18.78 22.72
CA MET A 352 -1.24 18.87 22.17
C MET A 352 -2.15 17.65 22.40
N VAL A 353 -1.90 16.83 23.42
CA VAL A 353 -2.86 15.80 23.83
C VAL A 353 -3.19 16.01 25.31
N GLN A 354 -4.40 16.51 25.57
CA GLN A 354 -5.03 16.41 26.89
C GLN A 354 -5.04 14.93 27.27
N GLU A 355 -4.57 14.60 28.48
CA GLU A 355 -4.45 13.24 29.01
C GLU A 355 -5.80 12.49 28.97
N THR A 356 -6.06 11.77 27.89
CA THR A 356 -7.05 10.69 27.85
C THR A 356 -6.40 9.42 28.41
N ALA A 357 -7.12 8.71 29.27
CA ALA A 357 -6.65 7.45 29.85
C ALA A 357 -6.23 6.45 28.75
N ARG A 358 -5.04 5.83 28.91
CA ARG A 358 -4.51 4.85 27.96
C ARG A 358 -5.44 3.64 27.83
N LYS A 359 -5.83 3.30 26.59
CA LYS A 359 -6.64 2.10 26.30
C LYS A 359 -5.94 0.82 26.78
N LYS A 360 -6.72 -0.16 27.25
CA LYS A 360 -6.26 -1.45 27.78
C LYS A 360 -6.31 -2.54 26.72
N ILE A 361 -5.19 -3.20 26.44
CA ILE A 361 -5.11 -4.36 25.55
C ILE A 361 -4.77 -5.60 26.37
N MET A 362 -5.59 -6.65 26.27
CA MET A 362 -5.26 -7.96 26.80
C MET A 362 -4.61 -8.81 25.72
N ILE A 363 -3.51 -9.48 26.05
CA ILE A 363 -2.76 -10.37 25.17
C ILE A 363 -2.77 -11.76 25.80
N VAL A 364 -3.24 -12.75 25.04
CA VAL A 364 -3.43 -14.13 25.50
C VAL A 364 -2.63 -15.06 24.61
N ASP A 365 -1.59 -15.67 25.17
CA ASP A 365 -0.65 -16.55 24.45
C ASP A 365 0.07 -17.45 25.47
N ASP A 366 0.27 -18.73 25.14
CA ASP A 366 0.91 -19.71 26.03
C ASP A 366 2.43 -19.61 26.06
N MET A 367 3.03 -19.02 25.02
CA MET A 367 4.46 -18.81 24.94
C MET A 367 4.85 -17.46 25.52
N LYS A 368 5.65 -17.49 26.61
CA LYS A 368 6.18 -16.27 27.25
C LYS A 368 6.92 -15.34 26.27
N THR A 369 7.64 -15.90 25.30
CA THR A 369 8.36 -15.12 24.28
C THR A 369 7.44 -14.26 23.42
N ASN A 370 6.24 -14.76 23.10
CA ASN A 370 5.25 -14.02 22.31
C ASN A 370 4.60 -12.92 23.14
N LEU A 371 4.30 -13.21 24.41
CA LEU A 371 3.80 -12.20 25.36
C LEU A 371 4.80 -11.06 25.55
N ASP A 372 6.09 -11.38 25.75
CA ASP A 372 7.14 -10.38 25.92
C ASP A 372 7.35 -9.56 24.63
N ALA A 373 7.31 -10.21 23.46
CA ALA A 373 7.41 -9.52 22.17
C ALA A 373 6.23 -8.58 21.92
N MET A 374 4.99 -9.04 22.11
CA MET A 374 3.81 -8.20 21.93
C MET A 374 3.72 -7.08 22.97
N ARG A 375 4.15 -7.33 24.21
CA ARG A 375 4.28 -6.29 25.23
C ARG A 375 5.26 -5.21 24.75
N GLY A 376 6.46 -5.58 24.32
CA GLY A 376 7.45 -4.62 23.82
C GLY A 376 6.99 -3.84 22.59
N ILE A 377 6.00 -4.34 21.84
CA ILE A 377 5.40 -3.62 20.71
C ILE A 377 4.35 -2.60 21.18
N LEU A 378 3.60 -2.87 22.25
CA LEU A 378 2.37 -2.14 22.58
C LEU A 378 2.42 -1.34 23.89
N GLU A 379 3.36 -1.62 24.80
CA GLU A 379 3.40 -1.03 26.15
C GLU A 379 3.65 0.49 26.17
N ASP A 380 4.32 1.00 25.14
CA ASP A 380 4.59 2.44 24.99
C ASP A 380 3.32 3.26 24.78
N GLU A 381 2.29 2.68 24.15
CA GLU A 381 1.08 3.38 23.72
C GLU A 381 -0.17 2.94 24.49
N TYR A 382 -0.18 1.70 25.00
CA TYR A 382 -1.35 1.05 25.59
C TYR A 382 -1.04 0.48 26.97
N THR A 383 -2.08 0.32 27.79
CA THR A 383 -1.98 -0.46 29.02
C THR A 383 -2.11 -1.94 28.67
N VAL A 384 -1.02 -2.71 28.79
CA VAL A 384 -0.99 -4.12 28.35
C VAL A 384 -1.26 -5.08 29.53
N ILE A 385 -2.18 -6.02 29.33
CA ILE A 385 -2.52 -7.10 30.27
C ILE A 385 -2.08 -8.42 29.65
N LEU A 386 -1.23 -9.19 30.33
CA LEU A 386 -0.69 -10.46 29.80
C LEU A 386 -1.36 -11.66 30.46
N CYS A 387 -1.86 -12.58 29.65
CA CYS A 387 -2.45 -13.85 30.07
C CYS A 387 -1.74 -15.01 29.37
N LYS A 388 -1.37 -16.05 30.13
CA LYS A 388 -0.62 -17.21 29.63
C LYS A 388 -1.51 -18.34 29.10
N CYS A 389 -2.82 -18.21 29.22
CA CYS A 389 -3.78 -19.20 28.73
C CYS A 389 -5.20 -18.63 28.75
N GLY A 390 -6.11 -19.30 28.04
CA GLY A 390 -7.52 -18.92 28.00
C GLY A 390 -8.20 -18.90 29.38
N LYS A 391 -7.84 -19.82 30.28
CA LYS A 391 -8.37 -19.84 31.66
C LYS A 391 -8.00 -18.57 32.43
N GLN A 392 -6.76 -18.09 32.29
CA GLN A 392 -6.30 -16.86 32.94
C GLN A 392 -7.03 -15.64 32.36
N ALA A 393 -7.23 -15.59 31.04
CA ALA A 393 -7.97 -14.52 30.39
C ALA A 393 -9.43 -14.46 30.88
N LEU A 394 -10.12 -15.60 30.94
CA LEU A 394 -11.50 -15.67 31.43
C LEU A 394 -11.60 -15.27 32.91
N HIS A 395 -10.68 -15.75 33.75
CA HIS A 395 -10.63 -15.37 35.16
C HIS A 395 -10.42 -13.86 35.34
N TYR A 396 -9.56 -13.23 34.51
CA TYR A 396 -9.38 -11.78 34.52
C TYR A 396 -10.69 -11.06 34.17
N LEU A 397 -11.37 -11.47 33.10
CA LEU A 397 -12.62 -10.88 32.65
C LEU A 397 -13.75 -10.99 33.67
N GLU A 398 -13.77 -12.03 34.51
CA GLU A 398 -14.77 -12.19 35.57
C GLU A 398 -14.57 -11.23 36.77
N HIS A 399 -13.34 -10.77 37.02
CA HIS A 399 -12.98 -10.09 38.27
C HIS A 399 -12.47 -8.66 38.09
N ASN A 400 -12.26 -8.19 36.86
CA ASN A 400 -11.64 -6.90 36.56
C ASN A 400 -12.43 -6.13 35.49
N GLU A 401 -12.09 -4.85 35.33
CA GLU A 401 -12.59 -4.07 34.20
C GLU A 401 -12.17 -4.69 32.87
N PHE A 402 -13.10 -4.66 31.91
CA PHE A 402 -12.87 -5.21 30.58
C PHE A 402 -11.75 -4.46 29.83
N PRO A 403 -10.87 -5.17 29.12
CA PRO A 403 -9.97 -4.54 28.17
C PRO A 403 -10.76 -3.96 26.99
N ASP A 404 -10.15 -3.00 26.30
CA ASP A 404 -10.71 -2.41 25.07
C ASP A 404 -10.49 -3.32 23.85
N LEU A 405 -9.51 -4.23 23.92
CA LEU A 405 -9.16 -5.20 22.87
C LEU A 405 -8.54 -6.46 23.48
N ILE A 406 -8.85 -7.63 22.92
CA ILE A 406 -8.17 -8.90 23.22
C ILE A 406 -7.37 -9.34 21.99
N ILE A 407 -6.06 -9.50 22.12
CA ILE A 407 -5.19 -10.19 21.16
C ILE A 407 -5.08 -11.64 21.62
N MET A 408 -5.53 -12.59 20.80
CA MET A 408 -5.75 -13.98 21.19
C MET A 408 -4.97 -14.93 20.28
N ASP A 409 -4.00 -15.65 20.82
CA ASP A 409 -3.39 -16.75 20.09
C ASP A 409 -4.41 -17.88 19.85
N VAL A 410 -4.45 -18.41 18.63
CA VAL A 410 -5.39 -19.47 18.26
C VAL A 410 -4.96 -20.80 18.85
N ASP A 411 -3.67 -21.11 18.82
CA ASP A 411 -3.11 -22.43 19.06
C ASP A 411 -2.55 -22.57 20.48
N MET A 412 -3.44 -22.50 21.48
CA MET A 412 -3.08 -22.68 22.88
C MET A 412 -3.45 -24.07 23.44
N PRO A 413 -2.64 -24.65 24.34
CA PRO A 413 -2.91 -25.93 25.00
C PRO A 413 -4.10 -25.84 25.96
N GLU A 414 -4.74 -27.00 26.18
CA GLU A 414 -5.95 -27.19 26.99
C GLU A 414 -7.22 -26.50 26.45
N MET A 415 -7.18 -25.18 26.28
CA MET A 415 -8.26 -24.36 25.75
C MET A 415 -7.71 -23.43 24.68
N ASN A 416 -8.04 -23.72 23.43
CA ASN A 416 -7.56 -22.94 22.29
C ASN A 416 -8.21 -21.54 22.25
N GLY A 417 -7.65 -20.64 21.44
CA GLY A 417 -8.12 -19.25 21.37
C GLY A 417 -9.56 -19.09 20.91
N ILE A 418 -10.02 -20.00 20.05
CA ILE A 418 -11.39 -20.04 19.52
C ILE A 418 -12.39 -20.36 20.65
N GLU A 419 -12.13 -21.41 21.42
CA GLU A 419 -12.95 -21.79 22.59
C GLU A 419 -12.92 -20.70 23.66
N THR A 420 -11.74 -20.14 23.91
CA THR A 420 -11.55 -19.02 24.84
C THR A 420 -12.42 -17.83 24.44
N THR A 421 -12.38 -17.45 23.16
CA THR A 421 -13.17 -16.34 22.62
C THR A 421 -14.67 -16.59 22.71
N MET A 422 -15.14 -17.82 22.45
CA MET A 422 -16.55 -18.17 22.63
C MET A 422 -17.02 -17.94 24.07
N ARG A 423 -16.21 -18.30 25.06
CA ARG A 423 -16.51 -18.09 26.48
C ARG A 423 -16.41 -16.61 26.86
N ALA A 424 -15.38 -15.91 26.38
CA ALA A 424 -15.20 -14.48 26.61
C ALA A 424 -16.36 -13.65 26.02
N ASN A 425 -16.85 -14.02 24.84
CA ASN A 425 -18.01 -13.36 24.21
C ASN A 425 -19.29 -13.56 25.03
N LYS A 426 -19.49 -14.74 25.64
CA LYS A 426 -20.62 -14.97 26.56
C LYS A 426 -20.53 -14.10 27.81
N LEU A 427 -19.33 -13.92 28.38
CA LEU A 427 -19.11 -13.10 29.57
C LEU A 427 -19.26 -11.60 29.29
N THR A 428 -18.76 -11.14 28.15
CA THR A 428 -18.66 -9.71 27.80
C THR A 428 -19.84 -9.20 26.94
N GLY A 429 -20.73 -10.10 26.53
CA GLY A 429 -21.78 -9.82 25.56
C GLY A 429 -21.25 -9.54 24.15
N GLY A 430 -20.05 -10.03 23.82
CA GLY A 430 -19.40 -9.83 22.52
C GLY A 430 -19.00 -8.38 22.21
N ARG A 431 -18.89 -7.54 23.24
CA ARG A 431 -18.58 -6.11 23.08
C ARG A 431 -17.09 -5.82 22.89
N ILE A 432 -16.24 -6.74 23.33
CA ILE A 432 -14.79 -6.57 23.24
C ILE A 432 -14.32 -7.14 21.90
N PRO A 433 -13.68 -6.34 21.03
CA PRO A 433 -13.09 -6.86 19.82
C PRO A 433 -11.99 -7.88 20.13
N VAL A 434 -11.92 -8.94 19.34
CA VAL A 434 -10.87 -9.96 19.44
C VAL A 434 -10.05 -9.99 18.15
N LEU A 435 -8.74 -9.76 18.26
CA LEU A 435 -7.76 -9.90 17.19
C LEU A 435 -7.03 -11.23 17.37
N PHE A 436 -7.26 -12.18 16.46
CA PHE A 436 -6.59 -13.47 16.55
C PHE A 436 -5.14 -13.40 16.10
N VAL A 437 -4.28 -14.26 16.64
CA VAL A 437 -2.92 -14.47 16.18
C VAL A 437 -2.80 -15.96 15.85
N THR A 438 -2.38 -16.29 14.64
CA THR A 438 -2.33 -17.68 14.17
C THR A 438 -1.01 -17.98 13.46
N ALA A 439 -0.50 -19.20 13.62
CA ALA A 439 0.61 -19.71 12.83
C ALA A 439 0.18 -20.19 11.43
N MET A 440 -1.11 -20.48 11.24
CA MET A 440 -1.66 -21.04 10.00
C MET A 440 -2.82 -20.18 9.49
N CYS A 441 -2.76 -19.80 8.21
CA CYS A 441 -3.85 -19.13 7.50
C CYS A 441 -4.65 -20.16 6.69
N ASP A 442 -5.19 -21.18 7.35
CA ASP A 442 -6.10 -22.12 6.69
C ASP A 442 -7.53 -21.56 6.67
N ALA A 443 -8.27 -21.90 5.61
CA ALA A 443 -9.63 -21.40 5.39
C ALA A 443 -10.59 -21.75 6.54
N HIS A 444 -10.37 -22.85 7.27
CA HIS A 444 -11.24 -23.26 8.37
C HIS A 444 -11.05 -22.37 9.60
N THR A 445 -9.82 -22.02 9.93
CA THR A 445 -9.48 -21.10 11.02
C THR A 445 -10.06 -19.71 10.74
N VAL A 446 -9.88 -19.17 9.53
CA VAL A 446 -10.44 -17.87 9.12
C VAL A 446 -11.97 -17.85 9.20
N MET A 447 -12.64 -18.89 8.68
CA MET A 447 -14.11 -19.01 8.74
C MET A 447 -14.62 -19.08 10.18
N THR A 448 -13.87 -19.73 11.07
CA THR A 448 -14.24 -19.83 12.49
C THR A 448 -14.08 -18.49 13.19
N CYS A 449 -13.00 -17.75 12.93
CA CYS A 449 -12.82 -16.39 13.44
C CYS A 449 -13.97 -15.45 13.02
N ARG A 450 -14.44 -15.57 11.77
CA ARG A 450 -15.60 -14.79 11.30
C ARG A 450 -16.91 -15.13 11.99
N ARG A 451 -17.19 -16.41 12.22
CA ARG A 451 -18.39 -16.82 12.98
C ARG A 451 -18.41 -16.23 14.38
N LEU A 452 -17.23 -15.96 14.95
CA LEU A 452 -17.07 -15.32 16.25
C LEU A 452 -17.07 -13.78 16.21
N HIS A 453 -17.29 -13.18 15.04
CA HIS A 453 -17.21 -11.74 14.82
C HIS A 453 -15.87 -11.15 15.27
N ALA A 454 -14.77 -11.87 15.03
CA ALA A 454 -13.43 -11.38 15.31
C ALA A 454 -13.20 -10.02 14.63
N ALA A 455 -12.45 -9.15 15.30
CA ALA A 455 -12.08 -7.84 14.78
C ALA A 455 -10.98 -7.92 13.71
N GLY A 456 -10.25 -9.04 13.67
CA GLY A 456 -9.25 -9.35 12.66
C GLY A 456 -8.43 -10.58 13.05
N TYR A 457 -7.39 -10.87 12.27
CA TYR A 457 -6.36 -11.84 12.64
C TYR A 457 -4.99 -11.45 12.08
N ILE A 458 -3.93 -11.88 12.75
CA ILE A 458 -2.53 -11.68 12.39
C ILE A 458 -1.88 -13.04 12.17
N VAL A 459 -1.19 -13.21 11.06
CA VAL A 459 -0.45 -14.45 10.76
C VAL A 459 1.01 -14.29 11.21
N ARG A 460 1.55 -15.32 11.86
CA ARG A 460 2.98 -15.39 12.22
C ARG A 460 3.83 -15.85 11.02
N PRO A 461 5.08 -15.39 10.89
CA PRO A 461 5.73 -14.37 11.71
C PRO A 461 5.25 -12.94 11.37
N TYR A 462 5.13 -12.09 12.39
CA TYR A 462 4.66 -10.71 12.25
C TYR A 462 5.77 -9.69 12.56
N LYS A 463 5.73 -8.53 11.91
CA LYS A 463 6.52 -7.34 12.26
C LYS A 463 5.72 -6.43 13.20
N ALA A 464 6.41 -5.70 14.06
CA ALA A 464 5.81 -4.78 15.04
C ALA A 464 4.83 -3.79 14.40
N ILE A 465 5.19 -3.27 13.22
CA ILE A 465 4.38 -2.31 12.48
C ILE A 465 2.99 -2.85 12.11
N TYR A 466 2.87 -4.16 11.82
CA TYR A 466 1.59 -4.77 11.48
C TYR A 466 0.67 -4.88 12.69
N ILE A 467 1.21 -5.28 13.84
CA ILE A 467 0.43 -5.34 15.08
C ILE A 467 -0.07 -3.95 15.45
N LYS A 468 0.79 -2.93 15.41
CA LYS A 468 0.40 -1.54 15.68
C LYS A 468 -0.70 -1.09 14.71
N SER A 469 -0.51 -1.33 13.41
CA SER A 469 -1.48 -0.97 12.38
C SER A 469 -2.83 -1.65 12.61
N GLU A 470 -2.88 -2.94 12.94
CA GLU A 470 -4.12 -3.67 13.17
C GLU A 470 -4.83 -3.25 14.47
N VAL A 471 -4.07 -3.04 15.54
CA VAL A 471 -4.59 -2.50 16.81
C VAL A 471 -5.19 -1.11 16.59
N GLU A 472 -4.48 -0.25 15.85
CA GLU A 472 -4.97 1.09 15.49
C GLU A 472 -6.22 1.03 14.60
N ARG A 473 -6.26 0.12 13.63
CA ARG A 473 -7.42 -0.12 12.77
C ARG A 473 -8.65 -0.49 13.59
N ILE A 474 -8.50 -1.42 14.54
CA ILE A 474 -9.58 -1.85 15.42
C ILE A 474 -10.05 -0.72 16.33
N PHE A 475 -9.12 -0.01 16.97
CA PHE A 475 -9.46 1.08 17.88
C PHE A 475 -10.00 2.33 17.19
N SER A 476 -9.72 2.51 15.90
CA SER A 476 -10.30 3.57 15.07
C SER A 476 -11.65 3.19 14.49
N GLY A 477 -12.10 1.93 14.65
CA GLY A 477 -13.37 1.45 14.12
C GLY A 477 -13.36 1.22 12.60
N TRP A 478 -12.18 1.09 12.01
CA TRP A 478 -12.00 0.74 10.60
C TRP A 478 -12.31 -0.76 10.44
N ARG A 479 -13.50 -1.09 9.94
CA ARG A 479 -13.89 -2.45 9.60
C ARG A 479 -13.68 -2.70 8.12
#